data_AF-A0A960IYF0-F1
#
_entry.id   AF-A0A960IYF0-F1
#
_cell.length_a   1.000
_cell.length_b   1.000
_cell.length_c   1.000
_cell.angle_alpha   90.00
_cell.angle_beta   90.00
_cell.angle_gamma   90.00
#
_symmetry.space_group_name_H-M   'P 1'
#
loop_
_entity.id
_entity.type
_entity.pdbx_description
1 polymer ?
#
loop_
_entity_poly.entity_id
_entity_poly.type
_entity_poly.pdbx_seq_one_letter_code
_entity_poly.pdbx_strand_id
1 'polypeptide(L)'
;MTTDVAGTASSQIVGDRRDLPGAAGNRPDLSTRSAIHDLVTSFYREIVFDDLLAPVFDEVAEVDWSTHIPNLIDYWCWILLGPPRYRGAVTATHPAAAPRVSDHASAM
;
A
#
# COMPACT_ATOMS: atom_id res chain seq x y z
N MET A 1 -7.93 1.68 -48.37
CA MET A 1 -6.57 1.30 -47.93
C MET A 1 -6.24 2.20 -46.75
N THR A 2 -6.86 2.03 -45.57
CA THR A 2 -6.55 1.08 -44.48
C THR A 2 -5.05 1.01 -44.15
N THR A 3 -4.61 1.83 -43.21
CA THR A 3 -3.46 1.46 -42.37
C THR A 3 -3.81 1.84 -40.94
N ASP A 4 -4.13 0.81 -40.17
CA ASP A 4 -4.40 0.84 -38.74
C ASP A 4 -3.05 0.88 -38.00
N VAL A 5 -2.91 1.82 -37.07
CA VAL A 5 -1.78 1.87 -36.13
C VAL A 5 -2.23 1.11 -34.88
N ALA A 6 -1.90 -0.18 -34.84
CA ALA A 6 -2.07 -1.00 -33.64
C ALA A 6 -1.05 -0.57 -32.57
N GLY A 7 -1.45 0.36 -31.71
CA GLY A 7 -0.81 0.60 -30.43
C GLY A 7 -1.20 -0.53 -29.47
N THR A 8 -0.27 -1.42 -29.16
CA THR A 8 -0.42 -2.36 -28.04
C THR A 8 0.41 -1.84 -26.88
N ALA A 9 -0.21 -1.03 -26.02
CA ALA A 9 0.35 -0.72 -24.71
C ALA A 9 0.06 -1.91 -23.79
N SER A 10 1.08 -2.70 -23.51
CA SER A 10 1.03 -3.75 -22.49
C SER A 10 0.87 -3.10 -21.12
N SER A 11 -0.36 -3.10 -20.59
CA SER A 11 -0.63 -2.75 -19.19
C SER A 11 -0.03 -3.84 -18.30
N GLN A 12 1.18 -3.60 -17.81
CA GLN A 12 1.84 -4.46 -16.84
C GLN A 12 1.23 -4.15 -15.47
N ILE A 13 0.00 -4.63 -15.26
CA ILE A 13 -0.60 -4.80 -13.93
C ILE A 13 0.47 -5.48 -13.07
N VAL A 14 0.84 -4.87 -11.95
CA VAL A 14 1.76 -5.43 -10.94
C VAL A 14 1.43 -6.91 -10.76
N GLY A 15 2.28 -7.77 -11.31
CA GLY A 15 2.06 -9.21 -11.30
C GLY A 15 1.96 -9.69 -9.85
N ASP A 16 0.96 -10.52 -9.58
CA ASP A 16 0.80 -11.15 -8.28
C ASP A 16 2.04 -12.01 -7.98
N ARG A 17 2.97 -11.48 -7.19
CA ARG A 17 4.21 -12.18 -6.80
C ARG A 17 3.95 -13.41 -5.92
N ARG A 18 2.69 -13.73 -5.59
CA ARG A 18 2.33 -14.93 -4.82
C ARG A 18 2.47 -16.23 -5.62
N ASP A 19 2.42 -16.16 -6.95
CA ASP A 19 2.42 -17.37 -7.81
C ASP A 19 3.78 -17.70 -8.44
N LEU A 20 4.87 -17.01 -8.05
CA LEU A 20 6.20 -17.36 -8.53
C LEU A 20 6.77 -18.57 -7.75
N PRO A 21 7.00 -19.74 -8.40
CA PRO A 21 7.63 -20.87 -7.75
C PRO A 21 9.10 -20.52 -7.47
N GLY A 22 9.39 -20.06 -6.26
CA GLY A 22 10.74 -19.65 -5.84
C GLY A 22 10.81 -18.55 -4.77
N ALA A 23 9.70 -17.89 -4.42
CA ALA A 23 9.70 -16.83 -3.39
C ALA A 23 9.60 -17.34 -1.94
N ALA A 24 9.87 -18.62 -1.69
CA ALA A 24 10.10 -19.16 -0.35
C ALA A 24 11.58 -19.02 0.03
N GLY A 25 12.16 -17.83 -0.19
CA GLY A 25 13.36 -17.43 0.56
C GLY A 25 12.99 -17.37 2.04
N ASN A 26 13.94 -17.64 2.93
CA ASN A 26 13.79 -17.53 4.38
C ASN A 26 13.43 -16.09 4.77
N ARG A 27 12.15 -15.71 4.63
CA ARG A 27 11.64 -14.41 5.06
C ARG A 27 11.66 -14.44 6.58
N PRO A 28 12.33 -13.45 7.22
CA PRO A 28 12.39 -13.41 8.66
C PRO A 28 10.97 -13.29 9.22
N ASP A 29 10.73 -13.98 10.33
CA ASP A 29 9.47 -13.89 11.06
C ASP A 29 9.27 -12.46 11.62
N LEU A 30 8.02 -12.01 11.70
CA LEU A 30 7.64 -10.70 12.21
C LEU A 30 7.51 -10.69 13.74
N SER A 31 8.45 -11.34 14.42
CA SER A 31 8.46 -11.52 15.87
C SER A 31 9.10 -10.36 16.64
N THR A 32 9.58 -9.32 15.93
CA THR A 32 10.19 -8.14 16.56
C THR A 32 9.64 -6.84 15.96
N ARG A 33 9.65 -5.77 16.78
CA ARG A 33 9.32 -4.42 16.31
C ARG A 33 10.20 -3.98 15.14
N SER A 34 11.47 -4.39 15.11
CA SER A 34 12.38 -4.03 14.02
C SER A 34 11.93 -4.66 12.70
N ALA A 35 11.59 -5.96 12.71
CA ALA A 35 11.08 -6.64 11.52
C ALA A 35 9.76 -6.02 11.02
N ILE A 36 8.88 -5.62 11.94
CA ILE A 36 7.62 -4.92 11.62
C ILE A 36 7.90 -3.52 11.07
N HIS A 37 8.83 -2.77 11.67
CA HIS A 37 9.27 -1.46 11.19
C HIS A 37 9.74 -1.55 9.73
N ASP A 38 10.62 -2.50 9.43
CA ASP A 38 11.20 -2.62 8.08
C ASP A 38 10.13 -2.98 7.04
N LEU A 39 9.20 -3.88 7.40
CA LEU A 39 8.05 -4.19 6.56
C LEU A 39 7.19 -2.95 6.31
N VAL A 40 6.72 -2.28 7.36
CA VAL A 40 5.82 -1.12 7.25
C VAL A 40 6.48 0.00 6.46
N THR A 41 7.73 0.34 6.76
CA THR A 41 8.45 1.41 6.05
C THR A 41 8.70 1.06 4.60
N SER A 42 9.05 -0.20 4.27
CA SER A 42 9.20 -0.62 2.87
C SER A 42 7.89 -0.50 2.10
N PHE A 43 6.78 -0.96 2.67
CA PHE A 43 5.48 -0.96 2.02
C PHE A 43 4.98 0.47 1.73
N TYR A 44 5.03 1.35 2.73
CA TYR A 44 4.54 2.72 2.54
C TYR A 44 5.49 3.60 1.72
N ARG A 45 6.78 3.25 1.63
CA ARG A 45 7.67 3.89 0.64
C ARG A 45 7.22 3.62 -0.78
N GLU A 46 6.77 2.40 -1.09
CA GLU A 46 6.25 2.09 -2.43
C GLU A 46 4.93 2.83 -2.70
N ILE A 47 4.04 2.93 -1.70
CA ILE A 47 2.76 3.65 -1.83
C ILE A 47 2.94 5.12 -2.24
N VAL A 48 3.95 5.80 -1.68
CA VAL A 48 4.20 7.23 -1.99
C VAL A 48 4.51 7.45 -3.48
N PHE A 49 4.91 6.41 -4.22
CA PHE A 49 5.20 6.49 -5.65
C PHE A 49 4.21 5.69 -6.51
N ASP A 50 3.13 5.18 -5.92
CA ASP A 50 2.12 4.41 -6.65
C ASP A 50 1.06 5.35 -7.23
N ASP A 51 0.94 5.40 -8.56
CA ASP A 51 0.04 6.33 -9.27
C ASP A 51 -1.44 6.17 -8.85
N LEU A 52 -1.85 4.98 -8.42
CA LEU A 52 -3.23 4.70 -8.02
C LEU A 52 -3.46 5.05 -6.55
N LEU A 53 -2.49 4.77 -5.67
CA LEU A 53 -2.64 4.91 -4.23
C LEU A 53 -2.17 6.26 -3.70
N ALA A 54 -1.10 6.84 -4.25
CA ALA A 54 -0.54 8.10 -3.78
C ALA A 54 -1.59 9.22 -3.65
N PRO A 55 -2.54 9.43 -4.61
CA PRO A 55 -3.56 10.46 -4.47
C PRO A 55 -4.48 10.25 -3.25
N VAL A 56 -4.72 9.01 -2.83
CA VAL A 56 -5.53 8.72 -1.64
C VAL A 56 -4.83 9.22 -0.37
N PHE A 57 -3.51 9.07 -0.29
CA PHE A 57 -2.74 9.47 0.89
C PHE A 57 -2.38 10.95 0.88
N ASP A 58 -2.08 11.51 -0.29
CA ASP A 58 -1.62 12.89 -0.41
C ASP A 58 -2.79 13.89 -0.52
N GLU A 59 -3.85 13.57 -1.27
CA GLU A 59 -4.93 14.52 -1.56
C GLU A 59 -6.18 14.30 -0.69
N VAL A 60 -6.53 13.03 -0.40
CA VAL A 60 -7.77 12.71 0.33
C VAL A 60 -7.53 12.65 1.82
N ALA A 61 -6.51 11.89 2.24
CA ALA A 61 -6.19 11.69 3.64
C ALA A 61 -5.20 12.73 4.20
N GLU A 62 -4.53 13.49 3.32
CA GLU A 62 -3.54 14.54 3.64
C GLU A 62 -2.56 14.10 4.75
N VAL A 63 -1.93 12.94 4.55
CA VAL A 63 -1.20 12.24 5.60
C VAL A 63 0.11 12.95 5.97
N ASP A 64 0.28 13.27 7.25
CA ASP A 64 1.60 13.55 7.83
C ASP A 64 2.38 12.24 8.06
N TRP A 65 3.28 11.92 7.13
CA TRP A 65 4.10 10.72 7.17
C TRP A 65 4.96 10.58 8.42
N SER A 66 5.39 11.70 9.02
CA SER A 66 6.22 11.68 10.24
C SER A 66 5.46 11.15 11.45
N THR A 67 4.13 11.33 11.46
CA THR A 67 3.22 10.83 12.49
C THR A 67 2.59 9.49 12.09
N HIS A 68 2.27 9.30 10.82
CA HIS A 68 1.52 8.14 10.34
C HIS A 68 2.33 6.84 10.40
N ILE A 69 3.59 6.86 9.95
CA ILE A 69 4.44 5.67 9.94
C ILE A 69 4.66 5.09 11.36
N PRO A 70 5.03 5.88 12.38
CA PRO A 70 5.09 5.38 13.76
C PRO A 70 3.78 4.74 14.25
N ASN A 71 2.63 5.36 13.94
CA ASN A 71 1.32 4.83 14.34
C ASN A 71 1.01 3.48 13.69
N LEU A 72 1.37 3.29 12.42
CA LEU A 72 1.21 2.02 11.71
C LEU A 72 2.11 0.92 12.29
N ILE A 73 3.35 1.26 12.63
CA ILE A 73 4.26 0.33 13.30
C ILE A 73 3.68 -0.09 14.65
N ASP A 74 3.17 0.86 15.44
CA ASP A 74 2.52 0.59 16.72
C ASP A 74 1.26 -0.27 16.57
N TYR A 75 0.44 -0.01 15.56
CA TYR A 75 -0.73 -0.82 15.23
C TYR A 75 -0.35 -2.27 14.90
N TRP A 76 0.61 -2.48 14.01
CA TRP A 76 1.03 -3.84 13.63
C TRP A 76 1.76 -4.57 14.76
N CYS A 77 2.55 -3.86 15.57
CA CYS A 77 3.11 -4.43 16.80
C CYS A 77 1.99 -4.88 17.75
N TRP A 78 0.92 -4.09 17.90
CA TRP A 78 -0.21 -4.46 18.75
C TRP A 78 -0.95 -5.70 18.24
N ILE A 79 -1.21 -5.78 16.93
CA ILE A 79 -1.88 -6.94 16.30
C ILE A 79 -1.03 -8.22 16.40
N LEU A 80 0.27 -8.13 16.13
CA LEU A 80 1.15 -9.31 16.00
C LEU A 80 1.81 -9.73 17.32
N LEU A 81 2.19 -8.77 18.17
CA LEU A 81 2.95 -9.01 19.40
C LEU A 81 2.14 -8.75 20.68
N GLY A 82 0.95 -8.15 20.55
CA GLY A 82 0.08 -7.81 21.68
C GLY A 82 0.31 -6.42 22.28
N PRO A 83 -0.48 -6.02 23.29
CA PRO A 83 -0.41 -4.71 23.95
C PRO A 83 0.97 -4.44 24.57
N PRO A 84 1.46 -3.17 24.65
CA PRO A 84 0.69 -2.05 25.19
C PRO A 84 0.62 -0.75 24.36
N ARG A 85 1.05 -0.75 23.09
CA ARG A 85 1.47 0.49 22.40
C ARG A 85 0.58 1.02 21.28
N TYR A 86 -0.67 0.58 21.13
CA TYR A 86 -1.60 1.20 20.18
C TYR A 86 -2.77 1.86 20.91
N ARG A 87 -3.06 3.13 20.59
CA ARG A 87 -4.16 3.93 21.17
C ARG A 87 -5.06 4.58 20.12
N GLY A 88 -4.84 4.27 18.84
CA GLY A 88 -5.63 4.82 17.74
C GLY A 88 -6.97 4.09 17.56
N ALA A 89 -7.84 4.67 16.74
CA ALA A 89 -9.11 4.07 16.35
C ALA A 89 -9.13 3.88 14.82
N VAL A 90 -8.41 2.86 14.33
CA VAL A 90 -8.22 2.60 12.89
C VAL A 90 -9.53 2.62 12.11
N THR A 91 -10.61 2.04 12.65
CA THR A 91 -11.91 1.97 11.97
C THR A 91 -12.59 3.32 11.86
N ALA A 92 -12.37 4.23 12.82
CA ALA A 92 -12.91 5.59 12.77
C ALA A 92 -12.15 6.46 11.77
N THR A 93 -10.86 6.19 11.56
CA THR A 93 -10.01 6.91 10.61
C THR A 93 -10.21 6.46 9.15
N HIS A 94 -10.80 5.29 8.93
CA HIS A 94 -11.14 4.77 7.59
C HIS A 94 -12.67 4.64 7.43
N PRO A 95 -13.41 5.76 7.46
CA PRO A 95 -14.84 5.72 7.17
C PRO A 95 -15.07 5.18 5.75
N ALA A 96 -16.24 4.58 5.52
CA ALA A 96 -16.57 4.01 4.22
C ALA A 96 -16.32 5.05 3.11
N ALA A 97 -15.53 4.66 2.10
CA ALA A 97 -15.20 5.51 0.98
C ALA A 97 -16.49 6.02 0.30
N ALA A 98 -16.51 7.32 -0.03
CA ALA A 98 -17.48 7.89 -0.95
C ALA A 98 -17.50 7.08 -2.27
N PRO A 99 -18.62 7.05 -3.02
CA PRO A 99 -18.72 6.28 -4.26
C PRO A 99 -17.51 6.56 -5.16
N ARG A 100 -16.96 5.49 -5.73
CA ARG A 100 -15.75 5.48 -6.54
C ARG A 100 -15.74 6.68 -7.49
N VAL A 101 -14.70 7.51 -7.43
CA VAL A 101 -14.35 8.39 -8.55
C VAL A 101 -13.82 7.50 -9.68
N SER A 102 -14.75 6.93 -10.43
CA SER A 102 -14.42 6.28 -11.69
C SER A 102 -14.07 7.37 -12.68
N ASP A 103 -12.78 7.67 -12.83
CA ASP A 103 -12.16 8.22 -14.04
C ASP A 103 -10.67 7.84 -14.07
N HIS A 104 -10.39 6.53 -14.06
CA HIS A 104 -9.12 5.98 -14.58
C HIS A 104 -9.25 5.56 -16.05
N ALA A 105 -10.38 5.89 -16.70
CA ALA A 105 -10.57 5.73 -18.13
C ALA A 105 -10.36 7.07 -18.82
N SER A 106 -9.10 7.36 -19.15
CA SER A 106 -8.62 8.16 -20.30
C SER A 106 -7.46 9.05 -19.92
N ALA A 107 -6.24 8.55 -20.13
CA ALA A 107 -5.14 9.32 -20.69
C ALA A 107 -4.06 8.39 -21.26
N MET A 108 -4.10 8.27 -22.60
CA MET A 108 -3.06 7.87 -23.57
C MET A 108 -2.45 6.46 -23.53
#